data_AF-A0A660N865-F1
#
_entry.id   AF-A0A660N865-F1
#
_cell.length_a   1.000
_cell.length_b   1.000
_cell.length_c   1.000
_cell.angle_alpha   90.00
_cell.angle_beta   90.00
_cell.angle_gamma   90.00
#
_symmetry.space_group_name_H-M   'P 1'
#
loop_
_entity.id
_entity.type
_entity.pdbx_description
1 polymer ?
#
loop_
_entity_poly.entity_id
_entity_poly.type
_entity_poly.pdbx_seq_one_letter_code
_entity_poly.pdbx_strand_id
1 'polypeptide(L)'
;MSFLLLLTALSDGKPRHVTELAQIAQTTPAQLNGLWQQAPQHLHSLLRQNDGYWKLAKAIALLPENTQHPLFDVQVQPETASTNTLLLDDARSGCLIHRRVIAAHTQNAGRGQQGKSWHNQLGECLMFSMGWTFEQPQAELGALSLVAALACQRALSQLGCAAQIKWPNDLVIGMDKLGGILIETVRSNNQTHAVIGIGINFLVPEQAENSTSFQAASSAKHSTAEVFNVLLNELHSHLTQFAQAGFAPFQAAYEAAHRDQNQTVYLLHGDQITQYGQVLGVTERGELRLQTDYGGVQHIASGEISLRRPEQLHANSHHYLLLDSGNSRLKWAWVENGVILRTGQAPYRDLSRLAHEWAEYGQSDTRIVGSSVCSVAKRETVAYRLQRPIEWLTSMPHALGMVNHYRNHEEHGADRWFNALGSRKFSHNASVVVSCGTAVTIDAITADNHYLGGSIMPGFHLMHESLLQKTANLHRPEGQRYPFPTTTANAIATGMMDAVCGSILLMHARLKERNHNQPTDLIITGGGARKIAEALPEAFSLDNKVKIVDNLVIFGLINWLEHQPAHKE
;
A
#
# COMPACT_ATOMS: atom_id res chain seq x y z
N MET A 1 -10.56 -28.56 1.75
CA MET A 1 -10.82 -28.61 3.20
C MET A 1 -9.53 -28.64 4.02
N SER A 2 -8.63 -29.61 3.86
CA SER A 2 -7.36 -29.71 4.61
C SER A 2 -6.47 -28.46 4.53
N PHE A 3 -6.36 -27.83 3.36
CA PHE A 3 -5.62 -26.57 3.21
C PHE A 3 -6.22 -25.42 4.03
N LEU A 4 -7.55 -25.25 4.02
CA LEU A 4 -8.21 -24.18 4.76
C LEU A 4 -8.07 -24.37 6.28
N LEU A 5 -8.08 -25.62 6.76
CA LEU A 5 -7.82 -25.95 8.17
C LEU A 5 -6.38 -25.59 8.57
N LEU A 6 -5.39 -25.95 7.73
CA LEU A 6 -3.99 -25.56 7.92
C LEU A 6 -3.85 -24.03 7.97
N LEU A 7 -4.44 -23.34 7.00
CA LEU A 7 -4.35 -21.89 6.88
C LEU A 7 -5.04 -21.18 8.06
N THR A 8 -6.20 -21.68 8.50
CA THR A 8 -6.91 -21.18 9.69
C THR A 8 -6.08 -21.37 10.96
N ALA A 9 -5.39 -22.51 11.12
CA ALA A 9 -4.51 -22.72 12.27
C ALA A 9 -3.34 -21.73 12.32
N LEU A 10 -2.85 -21.30 11.15
CA LEU A 10 -1.73 -20.37 11.03
C LEU A 10 -2.15 -18.89 10.99
N SER A 11 -3.46 -18.60 10.96
CA SER A 11 -3.97 -17.25 10.65
C SER A 11 -3.71 -16.21 11.73
N ASP A 12 -3.48 -16.64 12.97
CA ASP A 12 -3.14 -15.78 14.11
C ASP A 12 -1.65 -15.37 14.14
N GLY A 13 -0.83 -15.90 13.23
CA GLY A 13 0.60 -15.64 13.15
C GLY A 13 1.43 -16.24 14.28
N LYS A 14 0.84 -17.09 15.14
CA LYS A 14 1.54 -17.76 16.24
C LYS A 14 2.30 -19.00 15.73
N PRO A 15 3.49 -19.30 16.27
CA PRO A 15 4.22 -20.52 15.92
C PRO A 15 3.50 -21.77 16.44
N ARG A 16 3.34 -22.76 15.56
CA ARG A 16 2.77 -24.08 15.87
C ARG A 16 3.67 -25.18 15.36
N HIS A 17 3.77 -26.27 16.11
CA HIS A 17 4.62 -27.40 15.73
C HIS A 17 3.98 -28.16 14.55
N VAL A 18 4.80 -28.68 13.63
CA VAL A 18 4.32 -29.40 12.44
C VAL A 18 3.43 -30.60 12.75
N THR A 19 3.64 -31.27 13.89
CA THR A 19 2.78 -32.38 14.32
C THR A 19 1.37 -31.91 14.67
N GLU A 20 1.24 -30.76 15.34
CA GLU A 20 -0.05 -30.15 15.67
C GLU A 20 -0.78 -29.72 14.39
N LEU A 21 -0.06 -29.03 13.49
CA LEU A 21 -0.60 -28.57 12.22
C LEU A 21 -1.05 -29.74 11.33
N ALA A 22 -0.29 -30.82 11.30
CA ALA A 22 -0.64 -32.02 10.55
C ALA A 22 -1.92 -32.66 11.10
N GLN A 23 -2.08 -32.73 12.42
CA GLN A 23 -3.29 -33.22 13.05
C GLN A 23 -4.50 -32.34 12.70
N ILE A 24 -4.38 -31.01 12.80
CA ILE A 24 -5.46 -30.06 12.46
C ILE A 24 -5.84 -30.17 10.98
N ALA A 25 -4.86 -30.23 10.10
CA ALA A 25 -5.06 -30.35 8.65
C ALA A 25 -5.46 -31.76 8.19
N GLN A 26 -5.55 -32.72 9.13
CA GLN A 26 -5.87 -34.12 8.89
C GLN A 26 -4.91 -34.76 7.86
N THR A 27 -3.61 -34.55 8.06
CA THR A 27 -2.53 -35.01 7.18
C THR A 27 -1.30 -35.45 7.98
N THR A 28 -0.18 -35.73 7.31
CA THR A 28 1.11 -36.03 7.95
C THR A 28 2.07 -34.83 7.88
N PRO A 29 3.05 -34.69 8.80
CA PRO A 29 4.02 -33.60 8.75
C PRO A 29 4.77 -33.48 7.41
N ALA A 30 5.06 -34.62 6.76
CA ALA A 30 5.73 -34.65 5.46
C ALA A 30 4.88 -34.06 4.31
N GLN A 31 3.56 -34.10 4.43
CA GLN A 31 2.62 -33.62 3.41
C GLN A 31 2.26 -32.13 3.55
N LEU A 32 2.60 -31.50 4.67
CA LEU A 32 2.26 -30.09 4.92
C LEU A 32 2.80 -29.14 3.85
N ASN A 33 4.04 -29.35 3.38
CA ASN A 33 4.61 -28.53 2.31
C ASN A 33 3.82 -28.66 0.99
N GLY A 34 3.34 -29.86 0.67
CA GLY A 34 2.49 -30.10 -0.50
C GLY A 34 1.11 -29.44 -0.37
N LEU A 35 0.52 -29.44 0.83
CA LEU A 35 -0.70 -28.69 1.11
C LEU A 35 -0.49 -27.18 0.96
N TRP A 36 0.64 -26.66 1.43
CA TRP A 36 0.95 -25.23 1.35
C TRP A 36 1.14 -24.72 -0.08
N GLN A 37 1.52 -25.57 -1.05
CA GLN A 37 1.59 -25.20 -2.47
C GLN A 37 0.22 -24.80 -3.07
N GLN A 38 -0.89 -25.12 -2.39
CA GLN A 38 -2.23 -24.69 -2.79
C GLN A 38 -2.55 -23.26 -2.33
N ALA A 39 -1.69 -22.64 -1.52
CA ALA A 39 -1.90 -21.29 -1.07
C ALA A 39 -1.84 -20.28 -2.23
N PRO A 40 -2.65 -19.23 -2.18
CA PRO A 40 -2.46 -18.08 -3.07
C PRO A 40 -1.05 -17.51 -2.98
N GLN A 41 -0.54 -17.00 -4.12
CA GLN A 41 0.85 -16.55 -4.27
C GLN A 41 1.23 -15.45 -3.25
N HIS A 42 0.30 -14.54 -2.91
CA HIS A 42 0.57 -13.46 -1.95
C HIS A 42 0.88 -14.00 -0.54
N LEU A 43 0.28 -15.14 -0.15
CA LEU A 43 0.48 -15.78 1.15
C LEU A 43 1.80 -16.57 1.23
N HIS A 44 2.39 -16.97 0.11
CA HIS A 44 3.65 -17.73 0.11
C HIS A 44 4.79 -16.97 0.80
N SER A 45 4.83 -15.65 0.60
CA SER A 45 5.84 -14.78 1.20
C SER A 45 5.72 -14.64 2.73
N LEU A 46 4.58 -15.03 3.31
CA LEU A 46 4.30 -14.88 4.73
C LEU A 46 4.72 -16.09 5.55
N LEU A 47 4.81 -17.29 4.96
CA LEU A 47 5.16 -18.49 5.73
C LEU A 47 6.60 -18.40 6.25
N ARG A 48 6.78 -18.76 7.53
CA ARG A 48 8.08 -18.93 8.19
C ARG A 48 8.13 -20.33 8.77
N GLN A 49 9.22 -21.03 8.50
CA GLN A 49 9.48 -22.38 8.98
C GLN A 49 10.82 -22.36 9.72
N ASN A 50 10.84 -22.82 10.97
CA ASN A 50 12.07 -22.95 11.75
C ASN A 50 11.94 -24.12 12.73
N ASP A 51 12.92 -25.04 12.75
CA ASP A 51 13.03 -26.15 13.72
C ASP A 51 11.71 -26.92 13.97
N GLY A 52 10.98 -27.25 12.90
CA GLY A 52 9.71 -27.98 13.02
C GLY A 52 8.52 -27.12 13.48
N TYR A 53 8.65 -25.80 13.54
CA TYR A 53 7.56 -24.86 13.79
C TYR A 53 7.25 -24.04 12.55
N TRP A 54 5.96 -23.84 12.28
CA TRP A 54 5.48 -22.95 11.21
C TRP A 54 4.69 -21.79 11.82
N LYS A 55 4.80 -20.62 11.19
CA LYS A 55 3.95 -19.45 11.46
C LYS A 55 3.80 -18.59 10.21
N LEU A 56 2.81 -17.71 10.20
CA LEU A 56 2.80 -16.57 9.28
C LEU A 56 3.53 -15.37 9.89
N ALA A 57 4.24 -14.62 9.06
CA ALA A 57 4.95 -13.41 9.46
C ALA A 57 3.99 -12.31 9.95
N LYS A 58 2.73 -12.35 9.50
CA LYS A 58 1.64 -11.47 9.89
C LYS A 58 0.37 -12.30 10.04
N ALA A 59 -0.54 -11.87 10.92
CA ALA A 59 -1.87 -12.45 10.97
C ALA A 59 -2.66 -12.10 9.70
N ILE A 60 -3.59 -12.95 9.31
CA ILE A 60 -4.40 -12.79 8.09
C ILE A 60 -5.89 -12.86 8.41
N ALA A 61 -6.73 -12.27 7.56
CA ALA A 61 -8.17 -12.16 7.76
C ALA A 61 -8.91 -13.49 7.55
N LEU A 62 -8.77 -14.42 8.49
CA LEU A 62 -9.54 -15.66 8.54
C LEU A 62 -10.15 -15.85 9.92
N LEU A 63 -11.44 -16.15 9.92
CA LEU A 63 -12.21 -16.54 11.09
C LEU A 63 -12.47 -18.06 11.02
N PRO A 64 -12.27 -18.81 12.12
CA PRO A 64 -12.71 -20.19 12.20
C PRO A 64 -14.22 -20.34 11.91
N GLU A 65 -14.64 -21.43 11.27
CA GLU A 65 -16.07 -21.67 10.97
C GLU A 65 -16.96 -21.71 12.22
N ASN A 66 -16.38 -22.12 13.35
CA ASN A 66 -17.03 -22.17 14.66
C ASN A 66 -16.86 -20.87 15.48
N THR A 67 -16.56 -19.74 14.83
CA THR A 67 -16.49 -18.44 15.51
C THR A 67 -17.83 -18.14 16.18
N GLN A 68 -17.79 -17.84 17.47
CA GLN A 68 -18.96 -17.51 18.27
C GLN A 68 -18.81 -16.13 18.89
N HIS A 69 -19.94 -15.47 19.13
CA HIS A 69 -20.00 -14.20 19.83
C HIS A 69 -21.16 -14.20 20.83
N PRO A 70 -20.99 -13.64 22.05
CA PRO A 70 -22.05 -13.67 23.08
C PRO A 70 -23.32 -12.89 22.71
N LEU A 71 -23.20 -11.88 21.84
CA LEU A 71 -24.29 -10.97 21.48
C LEU A 71 -24.87 -11.20 20.07
N PHE A 72 -24.20 -12.00 19.23
CA PHE A 72 -24.52 -12.12 17.81
C PHE A 72 -24.54 -13.60 17.40
N ASP A 73 -25.49 -13.93 16.52
CA ASP A 73 -25.51 -15.20 15.80
C ASP A 73 -24.55 -15.09 14.60
N VAL A 74 -23.37 -15.70 14.72
CA VAL A 74 -22.28 -15.58 13.75
C VAL A 74 -22.23 -16.81 12.85
N GLN A 75 -22.28 -16.58 11.54
CA GLN A 75 -22.04 -17.57 10.52
C GLN A 75 -20.83 -17.17 9.68
N VAL A 76 -19.85 -18.06 9.53
CA VAL A 76 -18.66 -17.82 8.70
C VAL A 76 -18.72 -18.70 7.46
N GLN A 77 -18.56 -18.08 6.28
CA GLN A 77 -18.57 -18.74 4.98
C GLN A 77 -17.17 -18.73 4.37
N PRO A 78 -16.66 -19.85 3.84
CA PRO A 78 -15.40 -19.85 3.09
C PRO A 78 -15.47 -18.93 1.85
N GLU A 79 -16.61 -18.98 1.15
CA GLU A 79 -16.86 -18.19 -0.06
C GLU A 79 -18.36 -17.86 -0.16
N THR A 80 -18.68 -16.67 -0.65
CA THR A 80 -20.04 -16.27 -1.03
C THR A 80 -20.02 -15.25 -2.17
N ALA A 81 -21.17 -14.97 -2.78
CA ALA A 81 -21.28 -13.84 -3.70
C ALA A 81 -21.12 -12.50 -2.95
N SER A 82 -21.90 -12.31 -1.89
CA SER A 82 -21.85 -11.13 -1.02
C SER A 82 -22.55 -11.45 0.30
N THR A 83 -21.88 -11.15 1.42
CA THR A 83 -22.45 -11.25 2.76
C THR A 83 -23.66 -10.35 2.94
N ASN A 84 -23.67 -9.17 2.30
CA ASN A 84 -24.80 -8.24 2.31
C ASN A 84 -26.01 -8.86 1.60
N THR A 85 -25.80 -9.45 0.41
CA THR A 85 -26.89 -10.05 -0.39
C THR A 85 -27.56 -11.18 0.38
N LEU A 86 -26.79 -12.06 1.03
CA LEU A 86 -27.36 -13.16 1.83
C LEU A 86 -28.30 -12.64 2.93
N LEU A 87 -27.88 -11.65 3.71
CA LEU A 87 -28.74 -11.07 4.76
C LEU A 87 -29.92 -10.28 4.20
N LEU A 88 -29.76 -9.61 3.05
CA LEU A 88 -30.86 -8.90 2.40
C LEU A 88 -31.94 -9.86 1.88
N ASP A 89 -31.53 -10.99 1.31
CA ASP A 89 -32.46 -11.98 0.79
C ASP A 89 -33.21 -12.68 1.93
N ASP A 90 -32.52 -12.95 3.04
CA ASP A 90 -33.14 -13.41 4.29
C ASP A 90 -34.17 -12.39 4.80
N ALA A 91 -33.82 -11.10 4.86
CA ALA A 91 -34.73 -10.05 5.31
C ALA A 91 -35.96 -9.91 4.40
N ARG A 92 -35.77 -9.96 3.07
CA ARG A 92 -36.86 -9.92 2.08
C ARG A 92 -37.79 -11.13 2.18
N SER A 93 -37.24 -12.28 2.54
CA SER A 93 -37.99 -13.51 2.75
C SER A 93 -38.71 -13.57 4.11
N GLY A 94 -38.58 -12.54 4.94
CA GLY A 94 -39.22 -12.45 6.26
C GLY A 94 -38.45 -13.15 7.38
N CYS A 95 -37.21 -13.60 7.13
CA CYS A 95 -36.35 -14.15 8.17
C CYS A 95 -35.91 -13.04 9.14
N LEU A 96 -35.84 -13.35 10.43
CA LEU A 96 -35.31 -12.42 11.43
C LEU A 96 -33.80 -12.25 11.23
N ILE A 97 -33.35 -11.03 10.93
CA ILE A 97 -31.92 -10.73 10.74
C ILE A 97 -31.27 -10.01 11.93
N HIS A 98 -32.06 -9.56 12.91
CA HIS A 98 -31.53 -8.77 14.04
C HIS A 98 -30.44 -9.55 14.78
N ARG A 99 -29.25 -8.95 14.88
CA ARG A 99 -28.04 -9.55 15.49
C ARG A 99 -27.53 -10.81 14.81
N ARG A 100 -27.91 -11.05 13.56
CA ARG A 100 -27.24 -12.05 12.72
C ARG A 100 -26.05 -11.42 12.02
N VAL A 101 -24.95 -12.16 11.95
CA VAL A 101 -23.71 -11.75 11.30
C VAL A 101 -23.28 -12.83 10.35
N ILE A 102 -23.03 -12.46 9.09
CA ILE A 102 -22.42 -13.36 8.10
C ILE A 102 -21.05 -12.80 7.76
N ALA A 103 -19.99 -13.54 8.09
CA ALA A 103 -18.63 -13.26 7.67
C ALA A 103 -18.24 -14.14 6.48
N ALA A 104 -17.35 -13.67 5.63
CA ALA A 104 -16.82 -14.47 4.52
C ALA A 104 -15.31 -14.30 4.35
N HIS A 105 -14.61 -15.38 3.99
CA HIS A 105 -13.18 -15.29 3.66
C HIS A 105 -12.93 -14.77 2.24
N THR A 106 -13.86 -15.01 1.32
CA THR A 106 -13.83 -14.50 -0.06
C THR A 106 -15.23 -14.11 -0.53
N GLN A 107 -15.31 -13.06 -1.35
CA GLN A 107 -16.54 -12.64 -2.04
C GLN A 107 -16.30 -12.47 -3.54
N ASN A 108 -17.05 -13.17 -4.39
CA ASN A 108 -16.89 -13.05 -5.84
C ASN A 108 -17.75 -11.93 -6.48
N ALA A 109 -18.72 -11.38 -5.75
CA ALA A 109 -19.56 -10.26 -6.15
C ALA A 109 -19.66 -9.20 -5.03
N GLY A 110 -18.53 -8.94 -4.34
CA GLY A 110 -18.44 -7.92 -3.30
C GLY A 110 -18.80 -6.53 -3.83
N ARG A 111 -19.63 -5.79 -3.08
CA ARG A 111 -20.13 -4.47 -3.48
C ARG A 111 -19.67 -3.38 -2.52
N GLY A 112 -19.30 -2.24 -3.07
CA GLY A 112 -19.16 -0.96 -2.40
C GLY A 112 -20.34 -0.04 -2.72
N GLN A 113 -20.23 1.22 -2.30
CA GLN A 113 -21.23 2.24 -2.60
C GLN A 113 -21.25 2.59 -4.09
N GLN A 114 -22.39 3.12 -4.55
CA GLN A 114 -22.61 3.58 -5.93
C GLN A 114 -22.28 2.52 -7.00
N GLY A 115 -22.41 1.23 -6.67
CA GLY A 115 -22.17 0.12 -7.59
C GLY A 115 -20.69 -0.22 -7.80
N LYS A 116 -19.74 0.41 -7.09
CA LYS A 116 -18.32 0.04 -7.13
C LYS A 116 -18.12 -1.39 -6.62
N SER A 117 -17.15 -2.12 -7.17
CA SER A 117 -16.81 -3.48 -6.69
C SER A 117 -15.88 -3.43 -5.48
N TRP A 118 -16.06 -4.38 -4.55
CA TRP A 118 -15.13 -4.60 -3.43
C TRP A 118 -14.20 -5.78 -3.76
N HIS A 119 -12.98 -5.47 -4.18
CA HIS A 119 -11.97 -6.47 -4.49
C HIS A 119 -11.42 -7.12 -3.20
N ASN A 120 -11.21 -8.43 -3.23
CA ASN A 120 -10.67 -9.19 -2.11
C ASN A 120 -9.96 -10.45 -2.61
N GLN A 121 -8.94 -10.89 -1.88
CA GLN A 121 -8.39 -12.23 -1.96
C GLN A 121 -8.39 -12.89 -0.58
N LEU A 122 -8.24 -14.21 -0.57
CA LEU A 122 -8.24 -15.01 0.66
C LEU A 122 -7.22 -14.46 1.67
N GLY A 123 -7.70 -14.12 2.87
CA GLY A 123 -6.89 -13.63 3.98
C GLY A 123 -6.50 -12.15 3.94
N GLU A 124 -6.86 -11.40 2.89
CA GLU A 124 -6.53 -9.97 2.77
C GLU A 124 -7.50 -9.08 3.54
N CYS A 125 -8.80 -9.37 3.47
CA CYS A 125 -9.85 -8.47 3.96
C CYS A 125 -10.72 -9.18 5.01
N LEU A 126 -10.95 -8.53 6.16
CA LEU A 126 -12.00 -8.92 7.08
C LEU A 126 -13.32 -8.39 6.53
N MET A 127 -14.19 -9.28 6.09
CA MET A 127 -15.47 -8.95 5.46
C MET A 127 -16.62 -9.63 6.18
N PHE A 128 -17.59 -8.84 6.62
CA PHE A 128 -18.81 -9.36 7.22
C PHE A 128 -19.96 -8.38 7.04
N SER A 129 -21.17 -8.91 7.16
CA SER A 129 -22.39 -8.13 7.18
C SER A 129 -23.19 -8.46 8.42
N MET A 130 -23.83 -7.46 9.00
CA MET A 130 -24.64 -7.58 10.22
C MET A 130 -26.06 -7.08 9.96
N GLY A 131 -27.05 -7.86 10.39
CA GLY A 131 -28.44 -7.47 10.38
C GLY A 131 -28.83 -6.75 11.67
N TRP A 132 -29.53 -5.62 11.53
CA TRP A 132 -30.09 -4.87 12.64
C TRP A 132 -31.50 -4.37 12.29
N THR A 133 -32.40 -4.36 13.26
CA THR A 133 -33.81 -3.98 13.05
C THR A 133 -34.08 -2.74 13.88
N PHE A 134 -34.68 -1.73 13.25
CA PHE A 134 -35.11 -0.49 13.86
C PHE A 134 -36.63 -0.36 13.78
N GLU A 135 -37.24 0.15 14.85
CA GLU A 135 -38.66 0.53 14.83
C GLU A 135 -38.89 1.83 14.04
N GLN A 136 -37.84 2.64 13.90
CA GLN A 136 -37.87 3.90 13.17
C GLN A 136 -38.01 3.69 11.65
N PRO A 137 -38.68 4.62 10.94
CA PRO A 137 -38.72 4.61 9.49
C PRO A 137 -37.34 4.94 8.89
N GLN A 138 -37.07 4.43 7.69
CA GLN A 138 -35.80 4.64 6.97
C GLN A 138 -35.35 6.11 6.89
N ALA A 139 -36.30 7.06 6.76
CA ALA A 139 -36.00 8.49 6.68
C ALA A 139 -35.32 9.06 7.94
N GLU A 140 -35.47 8.40 9.10
CA GLU A 140 -34.85 8.79 10.37
C GLU A 140 -33.48 8.13 10.59
N LEU A 141 -33.08 7.19 9.73
CA LEU A 141 -31.82 6.45 9.82
C LEU A 141 -30.68 7.06 8.98
N GLY A 142 -30.82 8.32 8.55
CA GLY A 142 -29.84 8.97 7.65
C GLY A 142 -28.41 8.96 8.18
N ALA A 143 -28.24 9.10 9.50
CA ALA A 143 -26.93 9.10 10.16
C ALA A 143 -26.38 7.71 10.52
N LEU A 144 -27.08 6.61 10.18
CA LEU A 144 -26.70 5.25 10.56
C LEU A 144 -25.31 4.86 10.03
N SER A 145 -24.95 5.32 8.83
CA SER A 145 -23.61 5.09 8.26
C SER A 145 -22.51 5.76 9.09
N LEU A 146 -22.76 6.96 9.60
CA LEU A 146 -21.82 7.70 10.44
C LEU A 146 -21.60 6.99 11.77
N VAL A 147 -22.69 6.47 12.37
CA VAL A 147 -22.65 5.71 13.63
C VAL A 147 -21.88 4.41 13.45
N ALA A 148 -22.14 3.67 12.37
CA ALA A 148 -21.40 2.43 12.06
C ALA A 148 -19.91 2.72 11.82
N ALA A 149 -19.58 3.82 11.12
CA ALA A 149 -18.20 4.25 10.90
C ALA A 149 -17.49 4.63 12.20
N LEU A 150 -18.17 5.36 13.09
CA LEU A 150 -17.64 5.72 14.39
C LEU A 150 -17.41 4.50 15.27
N ALA A 151 -18.34 3.55 15.30
CA ALA A 151 -18.17 2.29 16.04
C ALA A 151 -16.94 1.51 15.55
N CYS A 152 -16.77 1.38 14.23
CA CYS A 152 -15.60 0.73 13.65
C CYS A 152 -14.31 1.49 13.96
N GLN A 153 -14.32 2.82 13.85
CA GLN A 153 -13.17 3.66 14.14
C GLN A 153 -12.74 3.52 15.62
N ARG A 154 -13.67 3.50 16.56
CA ARG A 154 -13.38 3.31 17.99
C ARG A 154 -12.81 1.93 18.28
N ALA A 155 -13.38 0.89 17.67
CA ALA A 155 -12.85 -0.47 17.79
C ALA A 155 -11.39 -0.54 17.29
N LEU A 156 -11.11 0.02 16.12
CA LEU A 156 -9.77 0.03 15.54
C LEU A 156 -8.78 0.85 16.39
N SER A 157 -9.21 1.99 16.92
CA SER A 157 -8.40 2.83 17.82
C SER A 157 -8.00 2.10 19.10
N GLN A 158 -8.93 1.35 19.72
CA GLN A 158 -8.63 0.50 20.89
C GLN A 158 -7.58 -0.57 20.59
N LEU A 159 -7.51 -1.01 19.33
CA LEU A 159 -6.56 -2.01 18.82
C LEU A 159 -5.28 -1.35 18.27
N GLY A 160 -4.99 -0.11 18.65
CA GLY A 160 -3.77 0.61 18.27
C GLY A 160 -3.73 1.04 16.81
N CYS A 161 -4.85 1.05 16.10
CA CYS A 161 -4.97 1.54 14.72
C CYS A 161 -5.67 2.89 14.72
N ALA A 162 -4.92 3.98 14.49
CA ALA A 162 -5.42 5.36 14.50
C ALA A 162 -6.23 5.72 13.24
N ALA A 163 -7.27 4.93 12.95
CA ALA A 163 -8.19 5.17 11.85
C ALA A 163 -8.96 6.48 12.06
N GLN A 164 -9.22 7.15 10.95
CA GLN A 164 -10.10 8.32 10.84
C GLN A 164 -11.27 7.96 9.91
N ILE A 165 -12.31 8.79 9.93
CA ILE A 165 -13.48 8.63 9.08
C ILE A 165 -13.40 9.65 7.94
N LYS A 166 -13.50 9.20 6.70
CA LYS A 166 -13.80 10.03 5.53
C LYS A 166 -15.31 9.97 5.30
N TRP A 167 -15.98 11.11 5.36
CA TRP A 167 -17.43 11.15 5.17
C TRP A 167 -17.83 10.57 3.80
N PRO A 168 -18.92 9.80 3.72
CA PRO A 168 -19.80 9.46 4.84
C PRO A 168 -19.38 8.24 5.67
N ASN A 169 -18.55 7.34 5.15
CA ASN A 169 -18.55 5.95 5.60
C ASN A 169 -17.23 5.19 5.38
N ASP A 170 -16.18 5.87 4.92
CA ASP A 170 -14.89 5.26 4.64
C ASP A 170 -13.97 5.37 5.87
N LEU A 171 -13.27 4.28 6.18
CA LEU A 171 -12.23 4.26 7.20
C LEU A 171 -10.89 4.49 6.50
N VAL A 172 -10.10 5.44 7.00
CA VAL A 172 -8.87 5.90 6.35
C VAL A 172 -7.75 6.14 7.35
N ILE A 173 -6.51 6.15 6.86
CA ILE A 173 -5.32 6.61 7.60
C ILE A 173 -4.58 7.59 6.72
N GLY A 174 -4.63 8.87 7.10
CA GLY A 174 -4.22 9.94 6.21
C GLY A 174 -5.04 9.90 4.92
N MET A 175 -4.36 9.67 3.79
CA MET A 175 -5.00 9.59 2.48
C MET A 175 -5.38 8.17 2.06
N ASP A 176 -4.90 7.15 2.78
CA ASP A 176 -5.06 5.75 2.38
C ASP A 176 -6.34 5.14 2.94
N LYS A 177 -7.06 4.40 2.09
CA LYS A 177 -8.27 3.67 2.48
C LYS A 177 -7.92 2.40 3.26
N LEU A 178 -8.49 2.30 4.45
CA LEU A 178 -8.40 1.13 5.33
C LEU A 178 -9.61 0.21 5.18
N GLY A 179 -10.80 0.79 4.99
CA GLY A 179 -12.04 0.03 4.95
C GLY A 179 -13.22 0.87 4.49
N GLY A 180 -14.37 0.22 4.33
CA GLY A 180 -15.61 0.88 3.92
C GLY A 180 -16.84 0.18 4.47
N ILE A 181 -17.92 0.95 4.59
CA ILE A 181 -19.19 0.49 5.17
C ILE A 181 -20.30 0.66 4.15
N LEU A 182 -21.05 -0.40 3.86
CA LEU A 182 -22.19 -0.37 2.96
C LEU A 182 -23.46 -0.72 3.73
N ILE A 183 -24.40 0.21 3.80
CA ILE A 183 -25.69 -0.02 4.45
C ILE A 183 -26.78 -0.10 3.39
N GLU A 184 -27.54 -1.18 3.43
CA GLU A 184 -28.72 -1.41 2.61
C GLU A 184 -29.90 -1.71 3.55
N THR A 185 -31.12 -1.28 3.19
CA THR A 185 -32.29 -1.44 4.06
C THR A 185 -33.45 -2.13 3.35
N VAL A 186 -34.18 -2.96 4.09
CA VAL A 186 -35.45 -3.57 3.68
C VAL A 186 -36.51 -3.15 4.68
N ARG A 187 -37.64 -2.63 4.19
CA ARG A 187 -38.79 -2.30 5.04
C ARG A 187 -39.79 -3.46 5.03
N SER A 188 -40.15 -3.96 6.19
CA SER A 188 -41.16 -5.00 6.37
C SER A 188 -41.82 -4.86 7.75
N ASN A 189 -43.11 -5.20 7.87
CA ASN A 189 -43.84 -5.17 9.15
C ASN A 189 -43.71 -3.86 9.96
N ASN A 190 -43.71 -2.72 9.27
CA ASN A 190 -43.49 -1.38 9.83
C ASN A 190 -42.13 -1.16 10.53
N GLN A 191 -41.20 -2.10 10.41
CA GLN A 191 -39.82 -1.99 10.86
C GLN A 191 -38.89 -1.75 9.68
N THR A 192 -37.73 -1.17 9.97
CA THR A 192 -36.63 -1.03 9.01
C THR A 192 -35.52 -2.01 9.37
N HIS A 193 -35.26 -2.98 8.49
CA HIS A 193 -34.16 -3.93 8.61
C HIS A 193 -32.95 -3.37 7.87
N ALA A 194 -31.89 -3.02 8.58
CA ALA A 194 -30.62 -2.59 8.03
C ALA A 194 -29.64 -3.76 7.94
N VAL A 195 -29.00 -3.92 6.79
CA VAL A 195 -27.86 -4.81 6.57
C VAL A 195 -26.63 -3.94 6.43
N ILE A 196 -25.73 -4.05 7.41
CA ILE A 196 -24.53 -3.23 7.56
C ILE A 196 -23.32 -4.10 7.15
N GLY A 197 -22.87 -3.92 5.91
CA GLY A 197 -21.68 -4.57 5.37
C GLY A 197 -20.43 -3.79 5.72
N ILE A 198 -19.41 -4.49 6.23
CA ILE A 198 -18.15 -3.92 6.68
C ILE A 198 -17.02 -4.70 6.00
N GLY A 199 -16.17 -3.97 5.27
CA GLY A 199 -14.93 -4.47 4.69
C GLY A 199 -13.74 -3.71 5.25
N ILE A 200 -12.78 -4.43 5.85
CA ILE A 200 -11.54 -3.86 6.39
C ILE A 200 -10.36 -4.58 5.76
N ASN A 201 -9.46 -3.83 5.14
CA ASN A 201 -8.19 -4.33 4.65
C ASN A 201 -7.34 -4.76 5.85
N PHE A 202 -7.09 -6.06 6.00
CA PHE A 202 -6.30 -6.61 7.08
C PHE A 202 -4.83 -6.74 6.68
N LEU A 203 -4.58 -7.13 5.43
CA LEU A 203 -3.33 -6.94 4.70
C LEU A 203 -3.50 -5.88 3.62
N VAL A 204 -2.39 -5.28 3.17
CA VAL A 204 -2.45 -4.29 2.08
C VAL A 204 -2.79 -5.05 0.80
N PRO A 205 -3.92 -4.76 0.13
CA PRO A 205 -4.29 -5.45 -1.09
C PRO A 205 -3.26 -5.12 -2.19
N GLU A 206 -2.77 -6.12 -2.92
CA GLU A 206 -1.76 -5.91 -3.98
C GLU A 206 -2.25 -4.97 -5.10
N GLN A 207 -3.57 -4.90 -5.31
CA GLN A 207 -4.19 -4.23 -6.45
C GLN A 207 -4.88 -2.90 -6.12
N ALA A 208 -4.74 -2.40 -4.88
CA ALA A 208 -5.45 -1.19 -4.44
C ALA A 208 -4.49 -0.01 -4.24
N GLU A 209 -4.61 1.00 -5.09
CA GLU A 209 -3.95 2.30 -4.91
C GLU A 209 -4.49 3.05 -3.70
N ASN A 210 -3.64 3.87 -3.07
CA ASN A 210 -3.98 4.66 -1.89
C ASN A 210 -4.70 3.80 -0.84
N SER A 211 -4.18 2.60 -0.57
CA SER A 211 -4.75 1.66 0.38
C SER A 211 -3.75 1.35 1.48
N THR A 212 -4.28 1.18 2.68
CA THR A 212 -3.53 0.72 3.85
C THR A 212 -4.20 -0.52 4.40
N SER A 213 -3.66 -1.07 5.47
CA SER A 213 -4.23 -2.22 6.14
C SER A 213 -4.07 -2.14 7.64
N PHE A 214 -4.93 -2.87 8.34
CA PHE A 214 -4.88 -2.98 9.78
C PHE A 214 -3.51 -3.45 10.28
N GLN A 215 -2.92 -4.48 9.65
CA GLN A 215 -1.58 -4.98 10.04
C GLN A 215 -0.45 -4.00 9.73
N ALA A 216 -0.62 -3.07 8.78
CA ALA A 216 0.38 -2.05 8.49
C ALA A 216 0.32 -0.87 9.45
N ALA A 217 -0.87 -0.60 10.01
CA ALA A 217 -1.15 0.60 10.77
C ALA A 217 -1.29 0.40 12.28
N SER A 218 -1.66 -0.82 12.72
CA SER A 218 -1.78 -1.10 14.15
C SER A 218 -0.40 -1.09 14.81
N SER A 219 -0.31 -0.48 15.98
CA SER A 219 0.88 -0.49 16.83
C SER A 219 1.13 -1.83 17.54
N ALA A 220 0.19 -2.78 17.46
CA ALA A 220 0.24 -4.06 18.14
C ALA A 220 -0.20 -5.22 17.23
N LYS A 221 0.17 -6.45 17.61
CA LYS A 221 -0.24 -7.66 16.89
C LYS A 221 -1.56 -8.15 17.44
N HIS A 222 -2.60 -8.13 16.61
CA HIS A 222 -3.91 -8.68 16.92
C HIS A 222 -4.29 -9.79 15.94
N SER A 223 -4.97 -10.80 16.45
CA SER A 223 -5.64 -11.82 15.65
C SER A 223 -6.93 -11.28 15.04
N THR A 224 -7.35 -11.83 13.91
CA THR A 224 -8.60 -11.45 13.24
C THR A 224 -9.82 -11.64 14.15
N ALA A 225 -9.84 -12.68 14.98
CA ALA A 225 -10.91 -12.93 15.94
C ALA A 225 -11.01 -11.84 17.02
N GLU A 226 -9.88 -11.35 17.54
CA GLU A 226 -9.86 -10.23 18.48
C GLU A 226 -10.42 -8.96 17.83
N VAL A 227 -9.95 -8.64 16.62
CA VAL A 227 -10.43 -7.46 15.87
C VAL A 227 -11.94 -7.55 15.61
N PHE A 228 -12.40 -8.70 15.13
CA PHE A 228 -13.81 -8.96 14.86
C PHE A 228 -14.70 -8.82 16.11
N ASN A 229 -14.26 -9.37 17.24
CA ASN A 229 -15.01 -9.28 18.50
C ASN A 229 -15.13 -7.83 19.01
N VAL A 230 -14.03 -7.06 18.96
CA VAL A 230 -14.06 -5.64 19.38
C VAL A 230 -14.97 -4.82 18.46
N LEU A 231 -14.92 -5.08 17.14
CA LEU A 231 -15.83 -4.44 16.18
C LEU A 231 -17.30 -4.72 16.50
N LEU A 232 -17.67 -5.98 16.74
CA LEU A 232 -19.06 -6.35 17.04
C LEU A 232 -19.54 -5.73 18.36
N ASN A 233 -18.70 -5.68 19.40
CA ASN A 233 -19.06 -5.05 20.67
C ASN A 233 -19.30 -3.53 20.53
N GLU A 234 -18.41 -2.83 19.83
CA GLU A 234 -18.59 -1.39 19.58
C GLU A 234 -19.84 -1.13 18.73
N LEU A 235 -20.05 -1.92 17.67
CA LEU A 235 -21.24 -1.84 16.82
C LEU A 235 -22.52 -2.07 17.63
N HIS A 236 -22.57 -3.10 18.47
CA HIS A 236 -23.70 -3.35 19.34
C HIS A 236 -24.04 -2.14 20.22
N SER A 237 -23.04 -1.62 20.93
CA SER A 237 -23.20 -0.47 21.83
C SER A 237 -23.72 0.76 21.06
N HIS A 238 -23.10 1.09 19.93
CA HIS A 238 -23.45 2.28 19.15
C HIS A 238 -24.83 2.15 18.48
N LEU A 239 -25.19 0.99 17.94
CA LEU A 239 -26.49 0.77 17.31
C LEU A 239 -27.63 0.75 18.33
N THR A 240 -27.41 0.19 19.52
CA THR A 240 -28.39 0.24 20.61
C THR A 240 -28.62 1.68 21.07
N GLN A 241 -27.56 2.47 21.26
CA GLN A 241 -27.70 3.87 21.67
C GLN A 241 -28.32 4.73 20.55
N PHE A 242 -27.97 4.49 19.28
CA PHE A 242 -28.57 5.18 18.14
C PHE A 242 -30.08 4.90 18.02
N ALA A 243 -30.49 3.65 18.24
CA ALA A 243 -31.91 3.30 18.26
C ALA A 243 -32.71 4.00 19.37
N GLN A 244 -32.06 4.46 20.44
CA GLN A 244 -32.72 5.12 21.58
C GLN A 244 -32.70 6.65 21.48
N ALA A 245 -31.58 7.22 21.02
CA ALA A 245 -31.31 8.66 21.14
C ALA A 245 -30.96 9.34 19.81
N GLY A 246 -31.00 8.63 18.68
CA GLY A 246 -30.61 9.16 17.38
C GLY A 246 -29.12 9.53 17.32
N PHE A 247 -28.75 10.44 16.43
CA PHE A 247 -27.34 10.78 16.17
C PHE A 247 -26.71 11.75 17.18
N ALA A 248 -27.51 12.58 17.86
CA ALA A 248 -27.00 13.67 18.69
C ALA A 248 -25.90 13.27 19.69
N PRO A 249 -25.96 12.12 20.39
CA PRO A 249 -24.90 11.71 21.32
C PRO A 249 -23.55 11.39 20.66
N PHE A 250 -23.55 11.11 19.36
CA PHE A 250 -22.36 10.70 18.60
C PHE A 250 -21.68 11.87 17.89
N GLN A 251 -22.36 13.01 17.73
CA GLN A 251 -21.92 14.08 16.84
C GLN A 251 -20.51 14.58 17.18
N ALA A 252 -20.24 14.92 18.44
CA ALA A 252 -18.93 15.43 18.85
C ALA A 252 -17.81 14.40 18.64
N ALA A 253 -18.08 13.12 18.93
CA ALA A 253 -17.10 12.05 18.74
C ALA A 253 -16.86 11.76 17.25
N TYR A 254 -17.91 11.84 16.41
CA TYR A 254 -17.79 11.73 14.97
C TYR A 254 -16.95 12.87 14.39
N GLU A 255 -17.25 14.12 14.72
CA GLU A 255 -16.51 15.30 14.24
C GLU A 255 -15.04 15.26 14.67
N ALA A 256 -14.73 14.74 15.86
CA ALA A 256 -13.35 14.53 16.31
C ALA A 256 -12.62 13.42 15.51
N ALA A 257 -13.34 12.39 15.06
CA ALA A 257 -12.80 11.30 14.24
C ALA A 257 -12.83 11.59 12.73
N HIS A 258 -13.54 12.64 12.31
CA HIS A 258 -13.72 13.01 10.92
C HIS A 258 -12.43 13.61 10.36
N ARG A 259 -11.80 12.90 9.43
CA ARG A 259 -10.51 13.28 8.82
C ARG A 259 -10.55 14.71 8.26
N ASP A 260 -11.65 15.05 7.61
CA ASP A 260 -11.79 16.29 6.85
C ASP A 260 -12.41 17.43 7.66
N GLN A 261 -12.60 17.25 8.98
CA GLN A 261 -13.19 18.27 9.85
C GLN A 261 -12.39 19.59 9.80
N ASN A 262 -13.10 20.71 9.61
CA ASN A 262 -12.53 22.06 9.47
C ASN A 262 -11.57 22.24 8.27
N GLN A 263 -11.48 21.26 7.36
CA GLN A 263 -10.67 21.36 6.14
C GLN A 263 -11.50 21.88 4.97
N THR A 264 -10.83 22.51 4.01
CA THR A 264 -11.43 22.80 2.70
C THR A 264 -11.45 21.52 1.86
N VAL A 265 -12.63 21.15 1.39
CA VAL A 265 -12.86 19.95 0.57
C VAL A 265 -13.57 20.31 -0.73
N TYR A 266 -13.46 19.40 -1.68
CA TYR A 266 -14.18 19.41 -2.94
C TYR A 266 -15.21 18.29 -2.93
N LEU A 267 -16.45 18.63 -3.23
CA LEU A 267 -17.54 17.68 -3.39
C LEU A 267 -17.52 17.17 -4.82
N LEU A 268 -17.45 15.85 -4.96
CA LEU A 268 -17.38 15.12 -6.21
C LEU A 268 -18.70 14.44 -6.53
N HIS A 269 -19.09 14.51 -7.80
CA HIS A 269 -20.11 13.66 -8.40
C HIS A 269 -19.51 12.97 -9.62
N GLY A 270 -19.10 11.70 -9.45
CA GLY A 270 -18.16 11.07 -10.38
C GLY A 270 -16.82 11.79 -10.33
N ASP A 271 -16.28 12.16 -11.50
CA ASP A 271 -15.00 12.89 -11.62
C ASP A 271 -15.19 14.42 -11.68
N GLN A 272 -16.42 14.91 -11.53
CA GLN A 272 -16.71 16.35 -11.59
C GLN A 272 -16.81 16.96 -10.19
N ILE A 273 -16.15 18.11 -10.00
CA ILE A 273 -16.33 18.94 -8.83
C ILE A 273 -17.65 19.69 -8.98
N THR A 274 -18.60 19.37 -8.13
CA THR A 274 -19.88 20.08 -8.08
C THR A 274 -19.79 21.29 -7.16
N GLN A 275 -18.92 21.22 -6.15
CA GLN A 275 -18.81 22.26 -5.14
C GLN A 275 -17.49 22.19 -4.35
N TYR A 276 -17.14 23.26 -3.65
CA TYR A 276 -16.06 23.27 -2.67
C TYR A 276 -16.42 24.16 -1.48
N GLY A 277 -15.77 23.93 -0.36
CA GLY A 277 -15.99 24.72 0.85
C GLY A 277 -15.31 24.11 2.08
N GLN A 278 -15.42 24.78 3.22
CA GLN A 278 -14.92 24.27 4.49
C GLN A 278 -15.93 23.35 5.15
N VAL A 279 -15.50 22.17 5.57
CA VAL A 279 -16.31 21.24 6.38
C VAL A 279 -16.54 21.83 7.77
N LEU A 280 -17.79 22.03 8.14
CA LEU A 280 -18.20 22.47 9.48
C LEU A 280 -18.65 21.32 10.39
N GLY A 281 -18.82 20.11 9.84
CA GLY A 281 -19.31 18.94 10.57
C GLY A 281 -20.46 18.27 9.83
N VAL A 282 -21.36 17.64 10.57
CA VAL A 282 -22.53 16.93 10.03
C VAL A 282 -23.83 17.33 10.74
N THR A 283 -24.97 17.18 10.08
CA THR A 283 -26.29 17.40 10.69
C THR A 283 -26.74 16.17 11.49
N GLU A 284 -27.84 16.30 12.26
CA GLU A 284 -28.48 15.16 12.96
C GLU A 284 -28.94 14.05 12.01
N ARG A 285 -29.12 14.37 10.72
CA ARG A 285 -29.49 13.42 9.66
C ARG A 285 -28.27 12.81 8.95
N GLY A 286 -27.05 13.21 9.33
CA GLY A 286 -25.80 12.73 8.73
C GLY A 286 -25.35 13.47 7.47
N GLU A 287 -26.01 14.58 7.13
CA GLU A 287 -25.65 15.41 5.98
C GLU A 287 -24.39 16.22 6.28
N LEU A 288 -23.46 16.33 5.34
CA LEU A 288 -22.25 17.15 5.50
C LEU A 288 -22.63 18.64 5.50
N ARG A 289 -22.16 19.38 6.51
CA ARG A 289 -22.31 20.83 6.59
C ARG A 289 -21.09 21.49 5.94
N LEU A 290 -21.30 22.12 4.80
CA LEU A 290 -20.23 22.73 3.99
C LEU A 290 -20.40 24.25 3.94
N GLN A 291 -19.44 25.00 4.46
CA GLN A 291 -19.39 26.46 4.32
C GLN A 291 -18.80 26.81 2.95
N THR A 292 -19.59 27.44 2.10
CA THR A 292 -19.18 27.83 0.75
C THR A 292 -18.75 29.29 0.71
N ASP A 293 -17.93 29.65 -0.28
CA ASP A 293 -17.39 31.00 -0.47
C ASP A 293 -18.49 32.07 -0.73
N TYR A 294 -19.69 31.65 -1.16
CA TYR A 294 -20.86 32.52 -1.33
C TYR A 294 -21.60 32.82 0.00
N GLY A 295 -20.97 32.55 1.14
CA GLY A 295 -21.43 32.97 2.49
C GLY A 295 -22.47 32.07 3.15
N GLY A 296 -22.98 31.03 2.48
CA GLY A 296 -23.99 30.12 3.03
C GLY A 296 -23.43 28.74 3.44
N VAL A 297 -23.97 28.19 4.53
CA VAL A 297 -23.81 26.77 4.91
C VAL A 297 -24.77 25.93 4.09
N GLN A 298 -24.25 24.94 3.35
CA GLN A 298 -25.05 23.96 2.64
C GLN A 298 -25.02 22.61 3.33
N HIS A 299 -26.12 21.86 3.19
CA HIS A 299 -26.25 20.50 3.72
C HIS A 299 -26.23 19.51 2.56
N ILE A 300 -25.24 18.62 2.55
CA ILE A 300 -25.03 17.65 1.48
C ILE A 300 -25.42 16.26 1.97
N ALA A 301 -26.49 15.70 1.42
CA ALA A 301 -27.01 14.38 1.83
C ALA A 301 -26.24 13.20 1.24
N SER A 302 -25.58 13.37 0.09
CA SER A 302 -24.80 12.34 -0.58
C SER A 302 -23.72 12.93 -1.49
N GLY A 303 -22.64 12.19 -1.68
CA GLY A 303 -21.51 12.59 -2.52
C GLY A 303 -20.20 11.97 -2.02
N GLU A 304 -19.12 12.24 -2.73
CA GLU A 304 -17.76 11.90 -2.29
C GLU A 304 -16.98 13.20 -2.03
N ILE A 305 -16.26 13.30 -0.91
CA ILE A 305 -15.39 14.46 -0.63
C ILE A 305 -13.93 14.15 -0.91
N SER A 306 -13.19 15.17 -1.34
CA SER A 306 -11.75 15.09 -1.61
C SER A 306 -11.01 16.28 -1.02
N LEU A 307 -9.84 16.01 -0.44
CA LEU A 307 -8.87 17.04 -0.06
C LEU A 307 -7.99 17.50 -1.24
N ARG A 308 -8.05 16.79 -2.38
CA ARG A 308 -7.28 17.15 -3.59
C ARG A 308 -7.88 18.39 -4.23
N ARG A 309 -7.05 19.34 -4.67
CA ARG A 309 -7.47 20.59 -5.33
C ARG A 309 -8.11 20.34 -6.70
N PRO A 310 -8.85 21.30 -7.30
CA PRO A 310 -9.41 21.19 -8.64
C PRO A 310 -8.35 20.96 -9.68
N GLU A 311 -7.18 21.58 -9.52
CA GLU A 311 -6.01 21.34 -10.37
C GLU A 311 -5.48 19.89 -10.30
N GLN A 312 -5.81 19.15 -9.24
CA GLN A 312 -5.46 17.74 -9.02
C GLN A 312 -6.62 16.78 -9.35
N LEU A 313 -7.83 17.29 -9.55
CA LEU A 313 -9.07 16.55 -9.85
C LEU A 313 -9.50 16.73 -11.32
N HIS A 314 -9.21 17.90 -11.90
CA HIS A 314 -9.42 18.32 -13.28
C HIS A 314 -8.11 18.54 -14.03
N ALA A 315 -6.98 18.04 -13.51
CA ALA A 315 -5.84 17.81 -14.38
C ALA A 315 -6.37 16.94 -15.54
N ASN A 316 -6.39 17.48 -16.76
CA ASN A 316 -6.42 16.67 -17.98
C ASN A 316 -5.59 15.43 -17.69
N SER A 317 -6.16 14.21 -17.78
CA SER A 317 -5.48 12.96 -17.47
C SER A 317 -4.02 13.08 -17.88
N HIS A 318 -3.13 13.25 -16.90
CA HIS A 318 -1.76 13.57 -17.25
C HIS A 318 -1.09 12.26 -17.62
N HIS A 319 -1.19 11.93 -18.90
CA HIS A 319 -0.53 10.79 -19.50
C HIS A 319 0.97 11.10 -19.60
N TYR A 320 1.77 10.39 -18.82
CA TYR A 320 3.22 10.47 -18.88
C TYR A 320 3.81 9.16 -19.37
N LEU A 321 4.78 9.27 -20.27
CA LEU A 321 5.79 8.24 -20.46
C LEU A 321 7.05 8.67 -19.72
N LEU A 322 7.32 8.05 -18.58
CA LEU A 322 8.48 8.35 -17.74
C LEU A 322 9.65 7.46 -18.10
N LEU A 323 10.84 8.04 -18.22
CA LEU A 323 12.05 7.34 -18.68
C LEU A 323 13.17 7.37 -17.63
N ASP A 324 13.72 6.21 -17.31
CA ASP A 324 14.99 6.05 -16.59
C ASP A 324 16.05 5.54 -17.58
N SER A 325 16.83 6.49 -18.09
CA SER A 325 17.84 6.28 -19.12
C SER A 325 19.21 6.05 -18.50
N GLY A 326 19.37 4.84 -17.95
CA GLY A 326 20.64 4.35 -17.40
C GLY A 326 21.64 3.90 -18.48
N ASN A 327 22.85 3.51 -18.06
CA ASN A 327 23.92 3.17 -19.01
C ASN A 327 23.69 1.86 -19.78
N SER A 328 23.15 0.81 -19.14
CA SER A 328 23.04 -0.51 -19.79
C SER A 328 21.72 -0.75 -20.50
N ARG A 329 20.63 -0.18 -19.97
CA ARG A 329 19.28 -0.37 -20.49
C ARG A 329 18.46 0.89 -20.24
N LEU A 330 17.44 1.08 -21.05
CA LEU A 330 16.37 2.03 -20.78
C LEU A 330 15.30 1.31 -19.96
N LYS A 331 14.78 1.97 -18.94
CA LYS A 331 13.54 1.59 -18.26
C LYS A 331 12.51 2.68 -18.48
N TRP A 332 11.24 2.33 -18.51
CA TRP A 332 10.17 3.29 -18.64
C TRP A 332 8.91 2.86 -17.89
N ALA A 333 8.05 3.83 -17.64
CA ALA A 333 6.74 3.61 -17.06
C ALA A 333 5.69 4.47 -17.74
N TRP A 334 4.53 3.88 -18.02
CA TRP A 334 3.32 4.60 -18.39
C TRP A 334 2.62 5.01 -17.11
N VAL A 335 2.41 6.31 -16.96
CA VAL A 335 1.85 6.90 -15.74
C VAL A 335 0.65 7.75 -16.11
N GLU A 336 -0.44 7.58 -15.34
CA GLU A 336 -1.62 8.43 -15.43
C GLU A 336 -1.94 8.92 -14.02
N ASN A 337 -2.06 10.24 -13.84
CA ASN A 337 -2.45 10.84 -12.56
C ASN A 337 -1.61 10.36 -11.34
N GLY A 338 -0.30 10.19 -11.54
CA GLY A 338 0.65 9.73 -10.51
C GLY A 338 0.75 8.21 -10.35
N VAL A 339 -0.10 7.45 -11.06
CA VAL A 339 -0.20 6.00 -10.97
C VAL A 339 0.59 5.35 -12.09
N ILE A 340 1.46 4.39 -11.75
CA ILE A 340 2.14 3.55 -12.75
C ILE A 340 1.16 2.50 -13.28
N LEU A 341 0.73 2.66 -14.53
CA LEU A 341 -0.12 1.69 -15.22
C LEU A 341 0.69 0.48 -15.70
N ARG A 342 1.88 0.74 -16.25
CA ARG A 342 2.74 -0.27 -16.88
C ARG A 342 4.20 0.11 -16.73
N THR A 343 5.07 -0.89 -16.70
CA THR A 343 6.53 -0.68 -16.75
C THR A 343 7.15 -1.53 -17.83
N GLY A 344 8.25 -1.02 -18.39
CA GLY A 344 9.04 -1.71 -19.40
C GLY A 344 10.52 -1.46 -19.21
N GLN A 345 11.31 -2.35 -19.79
CA GLN A 345 12.76 -2.17 -19.87
C GLN A 345 13.29 -2.87 -21.13
N ALA A 346 14.32 -2.31 -21.74
CA ALA A 346 14.97 -2.89 -22.90
C ALA A 346 16.43 -2.41 -23.05
N PRO A 347 17.33 -3.24 -23.60
CA PRO A 347 18.65 -2.77 -23.99
C PRO A 347 18.55 -1.79 -25.17
N TYR A 348 19.41 -0.78 -25.23
CA TYR A 348 19.34 0.26 -26.28
C TYR A 348 19.45 -0.26 -27.72
N ARG A 349 20.05 -1.44 -27.92
CA ARG A 349 20.14 -2.09 -29.24
C ARG A 349 18.79 -2.55 -29.79
N ASP A 350 17.80 -2.73 -28.93
CA ASP A 350 16.46 -3.19 -29.30
C ASP A 350 15.40 -2.47 -28.46
N LEU A 351 14.86 -1.39 -29.01
CA LEU A 351 13.75 -0.63 -28.44
C LEU A 351 12.43 -0.92 -29.17
N SER A 352 12.30 -2.08 -29.82
CA SER A 352 11.08 -2.47 -30.53
C SER A 352 9.85 -2.47 -29.62
N ARG A 353 10.00 -3.00 -28.40
CA ARG A 353 8.95 -3.00 -27.39
C ARG A 353 8.48 -1.58 -27.04
N LEU A 354 9.41 -0.65 -26.81
CA LEU A 354 9.06 0.75 -26.52
C LEU A 354 8.32 1.37 -27.70
N ALA A 355 8.77 1.14 -28.93
CA ALA A 355 8.12 1.66 -30.13
C ALA A 355 6.70 1.09 -30.31
N HIS A 356 6.50 -0.19 -30.01
CA HIS A 356 5.18 -0.82 -30.05
C HIS A 356 4.24 -0.24 -28.98
N GLU A 357 4.70 -0.17 -27.73
CA GLU A 357 3.92 0.43 -26.64
C GLU A 357 3.60 1.91 -26.92
N TRP A 358 4.53 2.66 -27.52
CA TRP A 358 4.27 4.06 -27.92
C TRP A 358 3.20 4.17 -29.01
N ALA A 359 3.20 3.27 -30.00
CA ALA A 359 2.16 3.24 -31.03
C ALA A 359 0.79 2.82 -30.48
N GLU A 360 0.76 1.98 -29.44
CA GLU A 360 -0.46 1.48 -28.83
C GLU A 360 -1.05 2.45 -27.79
N TYR A 361 -0.22 3.06 -26.94
CA TYR A 361 -0.65 3.84 -25.78
C TYR A 361 -0.36 5.33 -25.89
N GLY A 362 0.47 5.76 -26.83
CA GLY A 362 0.83 7.17 -27.01
C GLY A 362 -0.39 7.99 -27.45
N GLN A 363 -0.75 8.99 -26.65
CA GLN A 363 -1.83 9.93 -26.95
C GLN A 363 -1.27 11.30 -27.36
N SER A 364 -2.12 12.15 -27.91
CA SER A 364 -1.73 13.50 -28.35
C SER A 364 -1.32 14.41 -27.19
N ASP A 365 -1.79 14.14 -25.98
CA ASP A 365 -1.49 14.84 -24.73
C ASP A 365 -0.38 14.16 -23.91
N THR A 366 0.14 13.00 -24.35
CA THR A 366 1.16 12.27 -23.60
C THR A 366 2.47 13.06 -23.55
N ARG A 367 2.90 13.42 -22.33
CA ARG A 367 4.19 14.06 -22.05
C ARG A 367 5.26 13.01 -21.80
N ILE A 368 6.45 13.20 -22.38
CA ILE A 368 7.57 12.28 -22.18
C ILE A 368 8.61 12.99 -21.32
N VAL A 369 8.84 12.47 -20.12
CA VAL A 369 9.76 13.07 -19.13
C VAL A 369 10.76 12.01 -18.70
N GLY A 370 12.04 12.36 -18.61
CA GLY A 370 13.07 11.38 -18.29
C GLY A 370 14.19 11.90 -17.42
N SER A 371 14.81 10.98 -16.69
CA SER A 371 16.13 11.15 -16.10
C SER A 371 17.15 10.39 -16.95
N SER A 372 18.32 10.98 -17.21
CA SER A 372 19.35 10.34 -18.03
C SER A 372 20.74 10.55 -17.47
N VAL A 373 21.51 9.46 -17.48
CA VAL A 373 22.94 9.43 -17.17
C VAL A 373 23.75 8.71 -18.26
N CYS A 374 23.13 8.50 -19.43
CA CYS A 374 23.74 7.84 -20.56
C CYS A 374 24.22 8.85 -21.62
N SER A 375 24.89 8.35 -22.67
CA SER A 375 25.43 9.20 -23.73
C SER A 375 24.34 9.90 -24.55
N VAL A 376 24.69 11.04 -25.16
CA VAL A 376 23.82 11.79 -26.08
C VAL A 376 23.25 10.87 -27.18
N ALA A 377 24.09 10.04 -27.81
CA ALA A 377 23.67 9.10 -28.84
C ALA A 377 22.56 8.12 -28.38
N LYS A 378 22.59 7.69 -27.11
CA LYS A 378 21.53 6.83 -26.56
C LYS A 378 20.23 7.62 -26.37
N ARG A 379 20.29 8.87 -25.87
CA ARG A 379 19.11 9.74 -25.77
C ARG A 379 18.49 10.01 -27.14
N GLU A 380 19.31 10.28 -28.15
CA GLU A 380 18.87 10.45 -29.54
C GLU A 380 18.22 9.18 -30.10
N THR A 381 18.77 8.00 -29.77
CA THR A 381 18.15 6.72 -30.15
C THR A 381 16.75 6.58 -29.56
N VAL A 382 16.54 6.99 -28.31
CA VAL A 382 15.20 6.94 -27.67
C VAL A 382 14.26 7.97 -28.31
N ALA A 383 14.72 9.21 -28.50
CA ALA A 383 13.93 10.26 -29.15
C ALA A 383 13.51 9.88 -30.58
N TYR A 384 14.42 9.28 -31.35
CA TYR A 384 14.13 8.78 -32.69
C TYR A 384 13.06 7.68 -32.71
N ARG A 385 12.98 6.84 -31.66
CA ARG A 385 11.96 5.79 -31.58
C ARG A 385 10.58 6.32 -31.19
N LEU A 386 10.54 7.36 -30.35
CA LEU A 386 9.29 7.96 -29.87
C LEU A 386 8.75 9.05 -30.82
N GLN A 387 9.59 9.61 -31.69
CA GLN A 387 9.22 10.66 -32.64
C GLN A 387 8.52 11.86 -31.96
N ARG A 388 8.86 12.13 -30.69
CA ARG A 388 8.25 13.18 -29.87
C ARG A 388 9.30 13.76 -28.90
N PRO A 389 9.22 15.06 -28.57
CA PRO A 389 10.18 15.68 -27.65
C PRO A 389 10.17 15.00 -26.28
N ILE A 390 11.37 14.82 -25.71
CA ILE A 390 11.57 14.28 -24.37
C ILE A 390 12.11 15.39 -23.47
N GLU A 391 11.41 15.67 -22.38
CA GLU A 391 11.87 16.56 -21.32
C GLU A 391 12.85 15.81 -20.42
N TRP A 392 14.15 16.03 -20.63
CA TRP A 392 15.19 15.43 -19.79
C TRP A 392 15.47 16.30 -18.57
N LEU A 393 15.09 15.80 -17.40
CA LEU A 393 15.35 16.47 -16.13
C LEU A 393 16.74 16.12 -15.59
N THR A 394 17.41 17.14 -15.06
CA THR A 394 18.69 17.03 -14.38
C THR A 394 18.52 17.14 -12.86
N SER A 395 19.60 16.90 -12.14
CA SER A 395 19.71 17.25 -10.73
C SER A 395 19.67 18.77 -10.53
N MET A 396 19.19 19.19 -9.37
CA MET A 396 18.91 20.61 -9.07
C MET A 396 19.27 20.92 -7.61
N PRO A 397 19.45 22.20 -7.24
CA PRO A 397 19.85 22.60 -5.88
C PRO A 397 18.76 22.35 -4.83
N HIS A 398 17.49 22.44 -5.20
CA HIS A 398 16.37 22.23 -4.30
C HIS A 398 15.16 21.64 -5.03
N ALA A 399 14.52 20.63 -4.46
CA ALA A 399 13.27 20.06 -4.95
C ALA A 399 12.45 19.43 -3.82
N LEU A 400 11.13 19.63 -3.80
CA LEU A 400 10.23 18.96 -2.85
C LEU A 400 10.62 19.13 -1.37
N GLY A 401 11.13 20.31 -1.01
CA GLY A 401 11.66 20.59 0.33
C GLY A 401 13.03 19.97 0.61
N MET A 402 13.64 19.28 -0.36
CA MET A 402 14.97 18.68 -0.25
C MET A 402 16.06 19.61 -0.76
N VAL A 403 17.08 19.84 0.06
CA VAL A 403 18.28 20.61 -0.29
C VAL A 403 19.38 19.65 -0.78
N ASN A 404 19.93 19.93 -1.95
CA ASN A 404 21.02 19.18 -2.56
C ASN A 404 22.38 19.79 -2.17
N HIS A 405 23.13 19.10 -1.29
CA HIS A 405 24.48 19.55 -0.88
C HIS A 405 25.59 19.10 -1.83
N TYR A 406 25.27 18.51 -2.98
CA TYR A 406 26.26 18.26 -4.02
C TYR A 406 26.78 19.60 -4.56
N ARG A 407 28.10 19.83 -4.48
CA ARG A 407 28.69 21.17 -4.72
C ARG A 407 28.37 21.72 -6.11
N ASN A 408 28.53 20.89 -7.15
CA ASN A 408 28.22 21.22 -8.53
C ASN A 408 27.01 20.39 -8.94
N HIS A 409 25.81 20.96 -8.81
CA HIS A 409 24.57 20.20 -9.03
C HIS A 409 24.53 19.58 -10.42
N GLU A 410 25.02 20.25 -11.46
CA GLU A 410 25.06 19.73 -12.84
C GLU A 410 25.90 18.46 -13.01
N GLU A 411 26.89 18.23 -12.14
CA GLU A 411 27.70 17.00 -12.12
C GLU A 411 27.06 15.88 -11.29
N HIS A 412 26.02 16.19 -10.51
CA HIS A 412 25.28 15.19 -9.76
C HIS A 412 24.46 14.35 -10.74
N GLY A 413 24.71 13.03 -10.79
CA GLY A 413 23.93 12.10 -11.60
C GLY A 413 22.42 12.26 -11.35
N ALA A 414 21.67 12.53 -12.43
CA ALA A 414 20.23 12.75 -12.36
C ALA A 414 19.49 11.52 -11.77
N ASP A 415 19.97 10.32 -12.05
CA ASP A 415 19.45 9.09 -11.47
C ASP A 415 19.55 9.05 -9.93
N ARG A 416 20.69 9.43 -9.37
CA ARG A 416 20.91 9.53 -7.91
C ARG A 416 20.02 10.59 -7.29
N TRP A 417 19.87 11.73 -7.95
CA TRP A 417 18.95 12.78 -7.50
C TRP A 417 17.50 12.32 -7.48
N PHE A 418 17.01 11.73 -8.56
CA PHE A 418 15.63 11.23 -8.60
C PHE A 418 15.41 9.98 -7.74
N ASN A 419 16.44 9.17 -7.48
CA ASN A 419 16.38 8.15 -6.44
C ASN A 419 16.17 8.76 -5.05
N ALA A 420 16.84 9.88 -4.74
CA ALA A 420 16.66 10.59 -3.48
C ALA A 420 15.25 11.15 -3.35
N LEU A 421 14.73 11.82 -4.38
CA LEU A 421 13.35 12.34 -4.40
C LEU A 421 12.31 11.21 -4.33
N GLY A 422 12.55 10.09 -5.01
CA GLY A 422 11.68 8.92 -5.00
C GLY A 422 11.65 8.23 -3.63
N SER A 423 12.78 8.23 -2.91
CA SER A 423 12.89 7.62 -1.58
C SER A 423 11.89 8.19 -0.57
N ARG A 424 11.52 9.47 -0.72
CA ARG A 424 10.59 10.17 0.17
C ARG A 424 9.14 9.71 0.03
N LYS A 425 8.78 9.00 -1.04
CA LYS A 425 7.49 8.30 -1.12
C LYS A 425 7.42 7.05 -0.22
N PHE A 426 8.56 6.59 0.31
CA PHE A 426 8.65 5.32 1.05
C PHE A 426 9.16 5.47 2.48
N SER A 427 9.79 6.61 2.80
CA SER A 427 10.23 6.93 4.15
C SER A 427 10.39 8.43 4.38
N HIS A 428 9.96 8.89 5.56
CA HIS A 428 10.24 10.22 6.11
C HIS A 428 11.41 10.23 7.10
N ASN A 429 11.95 9.06 7.45
CA ASN A 429 13.15 8.97 8.28
C ASN A 429 14.39 9.42 7.50
N ALA A 430 15.51 9.52 8.20
CA ALA A 430 16.81 9.48 7.54
C ALA A 430 16.94 8.20 6.73
N SER A 431 17.52 8.28 5.53
CA SER A 431 17.55 7.17 4.59
C SER A 431 18.93 7.01 3.98
N VAL A 432 19.42 5.77 3.94
CA VAL A 432 20.45 5.36 3.00
C VAL A 432 19.77 4.82 1.76
N VAL A 433 20.04 5.41 0.60
CA VAL A 433 19.49 4.99 -0.69
C VAL A 433 20.57 4.31 -1.51
N VAL A 434 20.32 3.05 -1.88
CA VAL A 434 21.26 2.21 -2.62
C VAL A 434 20.70 1.89 -3.99
N SER A 435 21.40 2.27 -5.05
CA SER A 435 21.06 1.86 -6.42
C SER A 435 22.06 0.85 -6.93
N CYS A 436 21.61 -0.37 -7.24
CA CYS A 436 22.46 -1.45 -7.71
C CYS A 436 22.25 -1.70 -9.22
N GLY A 437 23.04 -1.00 -10.04
CA GLY A 437 23.09 -1.17 -11.48
C GLY A 437 24.49 -1.54 -11.98
N THR A 438 24.87 -0.96 -13.12
CA THR A 438 26.24 -1.06 -13.67
C THR A 438 27.29 -0.55 -12.67
N ALA A 439 26.97 0.56 -12.02
CA ALA A 439 27.61 1.01 -10.79
C ALA A 439 26.64 0.81 -9.62
N VAL A 440 27.19 0.65 -8.43
CA VAL A 440 26.45 0.74 -7.17
C VAL A 440 26.63 2.13 -6.61
N THR A 441 25.54 2.83 -6.30
CA THR A 441 25.57 4.10 -5.58
C THR A 441 24.97 3.91 -4.20
N ILE A 442 25.51 4.60 -3.20
CA ILE A 442 25.04 4.59 -1.81
C ILE A 442 25.00 6.03 -1.34
N ASP A 443 23.80 6.56 -1.19
CA ASP A 443 23.51 7.97 -0.96
C ASP A 443 22.85 8.18 0.40
N ALA A 444 23.17 9.27 1.09
CA ALA A 444 22.65 9.58 2.42
C ALA A 444 21.72 10.79 2.39
N ILE A 445 20.55 10.64 3.03
CA ILE A 445 19.51 11.67 3.09
C ILE A 445 19.04 11.79 4.54
N THR A 446 19.03 13.00 5.10
CA THR A 446 18.57 13.23 6.49
C THR A 446 17.05 13.35 6.58
N ALA A 447 16.48 13.15 7.77
CA ALA A 447 15.03 13.21 8.01
C ALA A 447 14.43 14.60 7.69
N ASP A 448 15.22 15.66 7.87
CA ASP A 448 14.90 17.06 7.54
C ASP A 448 15.21 17.43 6.07
N ASN A 449 15.29 16.42 5.19
CA ASN A 449 15.42 16.58 3.74
C ASN A 449 16.72 17.25 3.25
N HIS A 450 17.87 16.86 3.81
CA HIS A 450 19.16 17.18 3.22
C HIS A 450 19.77 15.97 2.51
N TYR A 451 19.99 16.09 1.20
CA TYR A 451 20.81 15.13 0.44
C TYR A 451 22.28 15.45 0.69
N LEU A 452 22.99 14.55 1.38
CA LEU A 452 24.36 14.76 1.85
C LEU A 452 25.44 14.33 0.84
N GLY A 453 25.04 13.59 -0.20
CA GLY A 453 25.96 12.90 -1.10
C GLY A 453 26.11 11.42 -0.77
N GLY A 454 27.13 10.79 -1.35
CA GLY A 454 27.28 9.34 -1.30
C GLY A 454 28.50 8.81 -2.03
N SER A 455 28.67 7.49 -2.00
CA SER A 455 29.75 6.78 -2.69
C SER A 455 29.27 6.11 -3.97
N ILE A 456 30.14 6.04 -4.97
CA ILE A 456 29.95 5.26 -6.20
C ILE A 456 31.02 4.17 -6.24
N MET A 457 30.62 2.94 -6.54
CA MET A 457 31.51 1.80 -6.70
C MET A 457 31.11 0.96 -7.92
N PRO A 458 32.02 0.16 -8.51
CA PRO A 458 31.66 -0.76 -9.59
C PRO A 458 30.53 -1.70 -9.15
N GLY A 459 29.59 -2.01 -10.05
CA GLY A 459 28.60 -3.04 -9.79
C GLY A 459 29.21 -4.45 -9.88
N PHE A 460 28.47 -5.47 -9.43
CA PHE A 460 28.94 -6.86 -9.38
C PHE A 460 29.55 -7.35 -10.69
N HIS A 461 28.92 -7.02 -11.83
CA HIS A 461 29.43 -7.42 -13.14
C HIS A 461 30.78 -6.75 -13.47
N LEU A 462 30.91 -5.44 -13.21
CA LEU A 462 32.16 -4.71 -13.44
C LEU A 462 33.28 -5.14 -12.49
N MET A 463 32.96 -5.41 -11.22
CA MET A 463 33.92 -5.96 -10.26
C MET A 463 34.46 -7.30 -10.77
N HIS A 464 33.56 -8.19 -11.20
CA HIS A 464 33.93 -9.49 -11.73
C HIS A 464 34.76 -9.37 -13.01
N GLU A 465 34.31 -8.57 -13.99
CA GLU A 465 35.01 -8.34 -15.26
C GLU A 465 36.42 -7.75 -15.04
N SER A 466 36.55 -6.76 -14.14
CA SER A 466 37.84 -6.16 -13.83
C SER A 466 38.82 -7.17 -13.22
N LEU A 467 38.33 -8.14 -12.44
CA LEU A 467 39.16 -9.22 -11.91
C LEU A 467 39.58 -10.18 -13.02
N LEU A 468 38.65 -10.56 -13.92
CA LEU A 468 38.94 -11.42 -15.06
C LEU A 468 39.98 -10.84 -16.03
N GLN A 469 39.89 -9.55 -16.36
CA GLN A 469 40.78 -8.92 -17.33
C GLN A 469 42.22 -8.77 -16.83
N LYS A 470 42.43 -8.64 -15.51
CA LYS A 470 43.74 -8.34 -14.92
C LYS A 470 44.41 -9.52 -14.23
N THR A 471 43.75 -10.68 -14.12
CA THR A 471 44.35 -11.87 -13.53
C THR A 471 44.35 -13.02 -14.54
N ALA A 472 45.55 -13.47 -14.93
CA ALA A 472 45.70 -14.63 -15.80
C ALA A 472 45.09 -15.88 -15.11
N ASN A 473 44.21 -16.61 -15.81
CA ASN A 473 43.57 -17.88 -15.39
C ASN A 473 42.32 -17.84 -14.48
N LEU A 474 41.36 -16.94 -14.74
CA LEU A 474 40.00 -17.03 -14.17
C LEU A 474 38.90 -17.43 -15.17
N HIS A 475 39.17 -18.33 -16.13
CA HIS A 475 38.06 -19.12 -16.71
C HIS A 475 37.61 -20.17 -15.68
N ARG A 476 36.88 -19.73 -14.64
CA ARG A 476 36.39 -20.57 -13.55
C ARG A 476 34.87 -20.45 -13.42
N PRO A 477 34.18 -21.48 -12.91
CA PRO A 477 32.74 -21.42 -12.65
C PRO A 477 32.40 -20.30 -11.65
N GLU A 478 31.17 -19.76 -11.73
CA GLU A 478 30.68 -18.77 -10.77
C GLU A 478 30.76 -19.32 -9.35
N GLY A 479 31.40 -18.56 -8.45
CA GLY A 479 31.49 -18.89 -7.04
C GLY A 479 30.22 -18.55 -6.26
N GLN A 480 30.10 -19.14 -5.07
CA GLN A 480 29.04 -18.85 -4.11
C GLN A 480 29.58 -18.09 -2.89
N ARG A 481 28.70 -17.36 -2.19
CA ARG A 481 29.06 -16.64 -0.97
C ARG A 481 29.24 -17.62 0.19
N TYR A 482 30.35 -17.50 0.91
CA TYR A 482 30.60 -18.20 2.17
C TYR A 482 31.21 -17.21 3.17
N PRO A 483 30.90 -17.29 4.48
CA PRO A 483 31.51 -16.42 5.48
C PRO A 483 33.05 -16.45 5.49
N PHE A 484 33.62 -17.64 5.25
CA PHE A 484 35.07 -17.86 5.19
C PHE A 484 35.40 -18.71 3.94
N PRO A 485 35.49 -18.09 2.76
CA PRO A 485 35.63 -18.82 1.51
C PRO A 485 37.04 -19.41 1.36
N THR A 486 37.12 -20.70 1.01
CA THR A 486 38.39 -21.43 0.85
C THR A 486 38.75 -21.71 -0.61
N THR A 487 37.98 -21.19 -1.57
CA THR A 487 38.28 -21.27 -3.01
C THR A 487 38.32 -19.88 -3.62
N THR A 488 39.12 -19.67 -4.68
CA THR A 488 39.22 -18.35 -5.34
C THR A 488 37.88 -17.85 -5.86
N ALA A 489 37.06 -18.73 -6.45
CA ALA A 489 35.75 -18.34 -6.99
C ALA A 489 34.80 -17.86 -5.87
N ASN A 490 34.75 -18.61 -4.76
CA ASN A 490 33.94 -18.22 -3.59
C ASN A 490 34.50 -16.96 -2.91
N ALA A 491 35.83 -16.79 -2.89
CA ALA A 491 36.49 -15.61 -2.32
C ALA A 491 36.19 -14.35 -3.12
N ILE A 492 36.18 -14.43 -4.46
CA ILE A 492 35.78 -13.32 -5.33
C ILE A 492 34.29 -13.00 -5.13
N ALA A 493 33.40 -14.00 -5.17
CA ALA A 493 31.97 -13.79 -4.98
C ALA A 493 31.65 -13.17 -3.61
N THR A 494 32.30 -13.66 -2.56
CA THR A 494 32.16 -13.15 -1.19
C THR A 494 32.70 -11.73 -1.07
N GLY A 495 33.93 -11.47 -1.54
CA GLY A 495 34.56 -10.15 -1.45
C GLY A 495 33.79 -9.05 -2.19
N MET A 496 33.21 -9.34 -3.36
CA MET A 496 32.36 -8.37 -4.07
C MET A 496 31.10 -8.03 -3.26
N MET A 497 30.47 -9.02 -2.62
CA MET A 497 29.27 -8.82 -1.80
C MET A 497 29.61 -8.06 -0.52
N ASP A 498 30.67 -8.47 0.19
CA ASP A 498 31.13 -7.84 1.42
C ASP A 498 31.53 -6.39 1.19
N ALA A 499 32.13 -6.06 0.03
CA ALA A 499 32.44 -4.69 -0.33
C ALA A 499 31.19 -3.81 -0.41
N VAL A 500 30.11 -4.30 -1.02
CA VAL A 500 28.85 -3.56 -1.13
C VAL A 500 28.15 -3.48 0.23
N CYS A 501 27.92 -4.62 0.90
CA CYS A 501 27.26 -4.67 2.19
C CYS A 501 28.01 -3.87 3.26
N GLY A 502 29.33 -4.00 3.34
CA GLY A 502 30.17 -3.23 4.26
C GLY A 502 30.08 -1.73 4.02
N SER A 503 30.03 -1.29 2.77
CA SER A 503 29.84 0.14 2.43
C SER A 503 28.46 0.66 2.83
N ILE A 504 27.42 -0.16 2.69
CA ILE A 504 26.06 0.18 3.15
C ILE A 504 26.02 0.32 4.67
N LEU A 505 26.57 -0.65 5.39
CA LEU A 505 26.65 -0.64 6.85
C LEU A 505 27.41 0.59 7.36
N LEU A 506 28.53 0.93 6.71
CA LEU A 506 29.32 2.10 7.07
C LEU A 506 28.57 3.42 6.81
N MET A 507 27.90 3.56 5.66
CA MET A 507 27.10 4.75 5.37
C MET A 507 25.93 4.89 6.37
N HIS A 508 25.26 3.77 6.66
CA HIS A 508 24.15 3.73 7.61
C HIS A 508 24.60 4.16 9.00
N ALA A 509 25.71 3.60 9.49
CA ALA A 509 26.29 3.98 10.79
C ALA A 509 26.62 5.48 10.85
N ARG A 510 27.29 6.03 9.82
CA ARG A 510 27.61 7.47 9.74
C ARG A 510 26.37 8.35 9.77
N LEU A 511 25.33 7.98 9.01
CA LEU A 511 24.09 8.75 8.95
C LEU A 511 23.32 8.67 10.27
N LYS A 512 23.28 7.48 10.89
CA LYS A 512 22.65 7.26 12.20
C LYS A 512 23.34 8.07 13.30
N GLU A 513 24.69 8.08 13.32
CA GLU A 513 25.47 8.90 14.24
C GLU A 513 25.18 10.39 14.06
N ARG A 514 25.19 10.87 12.80
CA ARG A 514 24.87 12.26 12.47
C ARG A 514 23.46 12.68 12.93
N ASN A 515 22.49 11.77 12.83
CA ASN A 515 21.10 12.03 13.21
C ASN A 515 20.81 11.61 14.66
N HIS A 516 21.79 11.71 15.57
CA HIS A 516 21.63 11.45 17.00
C HIS A 516 21.00 10.08 17.32
N ASN A 517 21.37 9.04 16.56
CA ASN A 517 20.86 7.69 16.68
C ASN A 517 19.35 7.52 16.44
N GLN A 518 18.70 8.50 15.80
CA GLN A 518 17.34 8.33 15.30
C GLN A 518 17.24 7.21 14.26
N PRO A 519 16.03 6.67 14.00
CA PRO A 519 15.83 5.64 13.00
C PRO A 519 16.35 6.05 11.61
N THR A 520 17.14 5.16 11.01
CA THR A 520 17.67 5.31 9.65
C THR A 520 17.21 4.13 8.81
N ASP A 521 16.41 4.40 7.79
CA ASP A 521 15.88 3.41 6.85
C ASP A 521 16.91 3.10 5.75
N LEU A 522 16.84 1.90 5.18
CA LEU A 522 17.62 1.49 4.02
C LEU A 522 16.68 1.22 2.85
N ILE A 523 16.83 1.98 1.76
CA ILE A 523 16.03 1.82 0.54
C ILE A 523 16.97 1.33 -0.58
N ILE A 524 16.66 0.19 -1.18
CA ILE A 524 17.50 -0.47 -2.19
C ILE A 524 16.73 -0.60 -3.50
N THR A 525 17.35 -0.23 -4.62
CA THR A 525 16.78 -0.35 -5.97
C THR A 525 17.78 -0.98 -6.95
N GLY A 526 17.30 -1.35 -8.13
CA GLY A 526 18.14 -1.89 -9.21
C GLY A 526 18.28 -3.42 -9.20
N GLY A 527 18.91 -3.95 -10.26
CA GLY A 527 18.89 -5.39 -10.56
C GLY A 527 19.60 -6.28 -9.53
N GLY A 528 20.48 -5.72 -8.69
CA GLY A 528 21.11 -6.46 -7.59
C GLY A 528 20.49 -6.20 -6.21
N ALA A 529 19.37 -5.47 -6.12
CA ALA A 529 18.78 -5.08 -4.85
C ALA A 529 18.46 -6.27 -3.94
N ARG A 530 17.82 -7.31 -4.51
CA ARG A 530 17.48 -8.54 -3.78
C ARG A 530 18.72 -9.28 -3.27
N LYS A 531 19.76 -9.39 -4.11
CA LYS A 531 21.03 -10.04 -3.75
C LYS A 531 21.71 -9.34 -2.57
N ILE A 532 21.66 -8.00 -2.55
CA ILE A 532 22.20 -7.19 -1.45
C ILE A 532 21.37 -7.39 -0.18
N ALA A 533 20.03 -7.29 -0.29
CA ALA A 533 19.14 -7.43 0.86
C ALA A 533 19.29 -8.80 1.55
N GLU A 534 19.43 -9.88 0.77
CA GLU A 534 19.68 -11.24 1.26
C GLU A 534 21.11 -11.45 1.80
N ALA A 535 22.02 -10.50 1.55
CA ALA A 535 23.41 -10.55 2.00
C ALA A 535 23.73 -9.66 3.21
N LEU A 536 22.84 -8.72 3.55
CA LEU A 536 23.00 -7.94 4.77
C LEU A 536 22.95 -8.84 6.01
N PRO A 537 23.73 -8.52 7.07
CA PRO A 537 23.67 -9.26 8.32
C PRO A 537 22.24 -9.31 8.88
N GLU A 538 21.83 -10.48 9.39
CA GLU A 538 20.46 -10.68 9.88
C GLU A 538 20.08 -9.68 10.98
N ALA A 539 20.98 -9.49 11.96
CA ALA A 539 20.80 -8.49 13.02
C ALA A 539 20.57 -7.07 12.46
N PHE A 540 21.32 -6.67 11.43
CA PHE A 540 21.13 -5.37 10.80
C PHE A 540 19.75 -5.23 10.16
N SER A 541 19.29 -6.27 9.46
CA SER A 541 17.98 -6.29 8.80
C SER A 541 16.80 -6.38 9.77
N LEU A 542 17.01 -6.93 10.97
CA LEU A 542 16.00 -6.97 12.05
C LEU A 542 15.89 -5.62 12.78
N ASP A 543 17.02 -4.95 13.00
CA ASP A 543 17.07 -3.69 13.74
C ASP A 543 16.72 -2.46 12.90
N ASN A 544 16.71 -2.59 11.58
CA ASN A 544 16.51 -1.46 10.67
C ASN A 544 15.49 -1.79 9.58
N LYS A 545 14.72 -0.77 9.16
CA LYS A 545 13.76 -0.92 8.08
C LYS A 545 14.48 -0.96 6.72
N VAL A 546 14.58 -2.16 6.15
CA VAL A 546 15.13 -2.40 4.80
C VAL A 546 13.99 -2.57 3.80
N LYS A 547 13.96 -1.75 2.75
CA LYS A 547 12.93 -1.78 1.71
C LYS A 547 13.54 -1.87 0.32
N ILE A 548 13.11 -2.85 -0.46
CA ILE A 548 13.42 -2.92 -1.89
C ILE A 548 12.33 -2.16 -2.65
N VAL A 549 12.73 -1.24 -3.52
CA VAL A 549 11.83 -0.48 -4.39
C VAL A 549 12.34 -0.55 -5.81
N ASP A 550 11.60 -1.22 -6.69
CA ASP A 550 11.91 -1.21 -8.11
C ASP A 550 11.56 0.14 -8.74
N ASN A 551 12.37 0.56 -9.72
CA ASN A 551 12.15 1.80 -10.50
C ASN A 551 12.09 3.07 -9.64
N LEU A 552 12.95 3.19 -8.63
CA LEU A 552 12.94 4.34 -7.70
C LEU A 552 13.14 5.70 -8.40
N VAL A 553 13.90 5.75 -9.50
CA VAL A 553 14.02 6.95 -10.36
C VAL A 553 12.66 7.38 -10.92
N ILE A 554 11.84 6.43 -11.39
CA ILE A 554 10.49 6.70 -11.91
C ILE A 554 9.61 7.27 -10.80
N PHE A 555 9.66 6.70 -9.60
CA PHE A 555 8.96 7.28 -8.44
C PHE A 555 9.43 8.69 -8.11
N GLY A 556 10.73 8.99 -8.29
CA GLY A 556 11.26 10.34 -8.17
C GLY A 556 10.68 11.31 -9.20
N LEU A 557 10.59 10.88 -10.46
CA LEU A 557 9.98 11.67 -11.54
C LEU A 557 8.48 11.92 -11.27
N ILE A 558 7.74 10.90 -10.84
CA ILE A 558 6.34 11.04 -10.41
C ILE A 558 6.24 12.08 -9.28
N ASN A 559 7.08 11.92 -8.24
CA ASN A 559 7.07 12.84 -7.10
C ASN A 559 7.34 14.28 -7.49
N TRP A 560 8.25 14.50 -8.44
CA TRP A 560 8.53 15.82 -8.98
C TRP A 560 7.33 16.38 -9.75
N LEU A 561 6.76 15.61 -10.68
CA LEU A 561 5.68 16.05 -11.55
C LEU A 561 4.38 16.36 -10.80
N GLU A 562 4.05 15.59 -9.77
CA GLU A 562 2.87 15.83 -8.91
C GLU A 562 2.91 17.16 -8.14
N HIS A 563 4.10 17.75 -7.98
CA HIS A 563 4.32 18.96 -7.19
C HIS A 563 4.85 20.14 -8.03
N GLN A 564 4.88 19.99 -9.35
CA GLN A 564 5.10 21.11 -10.26
C GLN A 564 3.84 21.98 -10.26
N PRO A 565 3.95 23.32 -10.07
CA PRO A 565 2.83 24.20 -10.38
C PRO A 565 2.45 24.00 -11.84
N ALA A 566 1.16 23.84 -12.13
CA ALA A 566 0.68 23.76 -13.51
C ALA A 566 1.27 24.94 -14.29
N HIS A 567 2.03 24.63 -15.36
CA HIS A 567 2.50 25.65 -16.28
C HIS A 567 1.25 26.44 -16.71
N LYS A 568 1.20 27.72 -16.36
CA LYS A 568 0.28 28.66 -16.98
C LYS A 568 0.70 28.76 -18.45
N GLU A 569 0.06 27.97 -19.30
CA GLU A 569 0.01 28.27 -20.73
C GLU A 569 -0.86 29.52 -20.97
#